data_AF-A0A2T5FUS6-F1
#
_entry.id   AF-A0A2T5FUS6-F1
#
_cell.length_a   1.000
_cell.length_b   1.000
_cell.length_c   1.000
_cell.angle_alpha   90.00
_cell.angle_beta   90.00
_cell.angle_gamma   90.00
#
_symmetry.space_group_name_H-M   'P 1'
#
loop_
_entity.id
_entity.type
_entity.pdbx_description
1 polymer ?
#
loop_
_entity_poly.entity_id
_entity_poly.type
_entity_poly.pdbx_seq_one_letter_code
_entity_poly.pdbx_strand_id
1 'polypeptide(L)'
;MEAITTAGDRDVRIALTLIALGLFAWFRQWRRAALLLGMAASGAALVSGLKALAGRARPDLLPHLDWETSASLPSGHAANGMILYLGLALLVRERMGQGPLIAVLLLVLLIGMSRVALAVHWPSDVLAGWCLGAGWALLWTLPLQQNAGPEA
;
A
#
# COMPACT_ATOMS: atom_id res chain seq x y z
N MET A 1 1.51 14.14 13.55
CA MET A 1 0.74 12.94 13.12
C MET A 1 0.05 13.17 11.79
N GLU A 2 -0.58 14.34 11.58
CA GLU A 2 -1.31 14.67 10.34
C GLU A 2 -0.54 14.36 9.04
N ALA A 3 0.71 14.83 8.91
CA ALA A 3 1.49 14.58 7.70
C ALA A 3 1.74 13.08 7.39
N ILE A 4 1.85 12.24 8.42
CA ILE A 4 2.09 10.80 8.28
C ILE A 4 0.79 10.09 7.88
N THR A 5 -0.35 10.52 8.42
CA THR A 5 -1.66 10.01 7.98
C THR A 5 -1.99 10.42 6.55
N THR A 6 -1.68 11.67 6.16
CA THR A 6 -1.92 12.19 4.81
C THR A 6 -1.18 11.36 3.76
N ALA A 7 0.04 10.90 4.04
CA ALA A 7 0.76 10.00 3.14
C ALA A 7 0.02 8.68 2.89
N GLY A 8 -0.62 8.12 3.91
CA GLY A 8 -1.45 6.92 3.79
C GLY A 8 -2.82 7.15 3.16
N ASP A 9 -3.18 8.41 2.90
CA ASP A 9 -4.54 8.76 2.55
C ASP A 9 -4.91 8.40 1.12
N ARG A 10 -6.21 8.23 0.85
CA ARG A 10 -6.66 7.78 -0.48
C ARG A 10 -6.21 8.75 -1.58
N ASP A 11 -6.38 10.04 -1.36
CA ASP A 11 -6.13 11.05 -2.39
C ASP A 11 -4.65 11.18 -2.71
N VAL A 12 -3.79 11.17 -1.68
CA VAL A 12 -2.33 11.17 -1.88
C VAL A 12 -1.87 9.94 -2.63
N ARG A 13 -2.39 8.75 -2.30
CA ARG A 13 -2.04 7.52 -3.02
C ARG A 13 -2.50 7.54 -4.48
N ILE A 14 -3.69 8.08 -4.76
CA ILE A 14 -4.18 8.26 -6.13
C ILE A 14 -3.25 9.22 -6.89
N ALA A 15 -2.94 10.37 -6.31
CA ALA A 15 -2.04 11.35 -6.93
C ALA A 15 -0.66 10.75 -7.24
N LEU A 16 -0.05 10.06 -6.27
CA LEU A 16 1.23 9.38 -6.45
C LEU A 16 1.17 8.29 -7.52
N THR A 17 0.07 7.52 -7.56
CA THR A 17 -0.15 6.51 -8.59
C THR A 17 -0.23 7.15 -9.97
N LEU A 18 -0.99 8.23 -10.14
CA LEU A 18 -1.11 8.94 -11.41
C LEU A 18 0.23 9.55 -11.86
N ILE A 19 0.99 10.15 -10.94
CA ILE A 19 2.33 10.67 -11.22
C ILE A 19 3.25 9.55 -11.70
N ALA A 20 3.29 8.42 -10.98
CA ALA A 20 4.13 7.28 -11.36
C ALA A 20 3.70 6.66 -12.71
N LEU A 21 2.40 6.57 -12.98
CA LEU A 21 1.88 6.14 -14.30
C LEU A 21 2.33 7.09 -15.40
N GLY A 22 2.24 8.41 -15.18
CA GLY A 22 2.72 9.41 -16.12
C GLY A 22 4.21 9.29 -16.40
N LEU A 23 5.03 9.09 -15.35
CA LEU A 23 6.47 8.86 -15.49
C LEU A 23 6.79 7.59 -16.27
N PHE A 24 6.14 6.46 -15.94
CA PHE A 24 6.34 5.22 -16.68
C PHE A 24 5.90 5.34 -18.15
N ALA A 25 4.79 6.01 -18.43
CA ALA A 25 4.34 6.28 -19.79
C ALA A 25 5.34 7.17 -20.55
N TRP A 26 5.84 8.24 -19.92
CA TRP A 26 6.84 9.15 -20.48
C TRP A 26 8.13 8.41 -20.88
N PHE A 27 8.62 7.51 -20.03
CA PHE A 27 9.78 6.67 -20.32
C PHE A 27 9.43 5.40 -21.13
N ARG A 28 8.22 5.29 -21.67
CA ARG A 28 7.71 4.16 -22.46
C ARG A 28 7.77 2.80 -21.74
N GLN A 29 7.76 2.79 -20.42
CA GLN A 29 7.76 1.60 -19.55
C GLN A 29 6.34 1.05 -19.34
N TRP A 30 5.62 0.79 -20.43
CA TRP A 30 4.20 0.41 -20.41
C TRP A 30 3.90 -0.84 -19.57
N ARG A 31 4.81 -1.82 -19.55
CA ARG A 31 4.69 -3.01 -18.68
C ARG A 31 4.66 -2.63 -17.20
N ARG A 32 5.53 -1.72 -16.75
CA ARG A 32 5.56 -1.26 -15.35
C ARG A 32 4.34 -0.42 -15.01
N ALA A 33 3.87 0.42 -15.94
CA ALA A 33 2.62 1.17 -15.79
C ALA A 33 1.41 0.23 -15.63
N ALA A 34 1.29 -0.79 -16.47
CA ALA A 34 0.19 -1.77 -16.40
C ALA A 34 0.24 -2.57 -15.09
N LEU A 35 1.43 -3.00 -14.65
CA LEU A 35 1.60 -3.68 -13.36
C LEU A 35 1.21 -2.78 -12.19
N LEU A 36 1.64 -1.51 -12.17
CA LEU A 36 1.27 -0.56 -11.13
C LEU A 36 -0.24 -0.35 -11.06
N LEU A 37 -0.88 -0.07 -12.21
CA LEU A 37 -2.31 0.17 -12.28
C LEU A 37 -3.11 -1.05 -11.85
N GLY A 38 -2.76 -2.23 -12.40
CA GLY A 38 -3.44 -3.49 -12.09
C GLY A 38 -3.31 -3.86 -10.62
N MET A 39 -2.11 -3.75 -10.06
CA MET A 39 -1.83 -3.99 -8.65
C MET A 39 -2.60 -3.05 -7.72
N ALA A 40 -2.61 -1.74 -7.99
CA ALA A 40 -3.31 -0.75 -7.17
C ALA A 40 -4.83 -0.92 -7.23
N ALA A 41 -5.39 -1.08 -8.44
CA ALA A 41 -6.83 -1.23 -8.64
C ALA A 41 -7.36 -2.54 -8.03
N SER A 42 -6.69 -3.66 -8.31
CA SER A 42 -7.09 -4.96 -7.77
C SER A 42 -6.87 -5.07 -6.26
N GLY A 43 -5.82 -4.43 -5.73
CA GLY A 43 -5.56 -4.34 -4.29
C GLY A 43 -6.66 -3.57 -3.55
N ALA A 44 -7.07 -2.43 -4.08
CA ALA A 44 -8.17 -1.64 -3.50
C ALA A 44 -9.50 -2.40 -3.52
N ALA A 45 -9.78 -3.13 -4.61
CA ALA A 45 -10.95 -3.99 -4.72
C ALA A 45 -10.91 -5.14 -3.69
N LEU A 46 -9.76 -5.81 -3.54
CA LEU A 46 -9.55 -6.88 -2.57
C LEU A 46 -9.77 -6.40 -1.14
N VAL A 47 -9.18 -5.26 -0.76
CA VAL A 47 -9.35 -4.67 0.57
C VAL A 47 -10.82 -4.35 0.84
N SER A 48 -11.51 -3.77 -0.14
CA SER A 48 -12.93 -3.43 -0.01
C SER A 48 -13.81 -4.68 0.14
N GLY A 49 -13.54 -5.73 -0.64
CA GLY A 49 -14.21 -7.02 -0.53
C GLY A 49 -14.00 -7.68 0.82
N LEU A 50 -12.75 -7.72 1.31
CA LEU A 50 -12.43 -8.28 2.62
C LEU A 50 -13.09 -7.51 3.77
N LYS A 51 -13.18 -6.17 3.67
CA LYS A 51 -13.92 -5.35 4.63
C LYS A 51 -15.40 -5.72 4.67
N ALA A 52 -16.02 -5.87 3.50
CA ALA A 52 -17.43 -6.25 3.39
C ALA A 52 -17.69 -7.66 3.96
N LEU A 53 -16.75 -8.59 3.78
CA LEU A 53 -16.86 -9.96 4.31
C LEU A 53 -16.60 -10.04 5.82
N ALA A 54 -15.62 -9.30 6.33
CA ALA A 54 -15.22 -9.40 7.73
C ALA A 54 -16.21 -8.71 8.68
N GLY A 55 -16.81 -7.58 8.26
CA GLY A 55 -17.79 -6.84 9.07
C GLY A 55 -17.29 -6.39 10.44
N ARG A 56 -15.96 -6.35 10.65
CA ARG A 56 -15.37 -6.12 11.97
C ARG A 56 -15.63 -4.69 12.44
N ALA A 57 -16.08 -4.54 13.69
CA ALA A 57 -16.26 -3.25 14.33
C ALA A 57 -14.91 -2.56 14.64
N ARG A 58 -14.92 -1.22 14.66
CA ARG A 58 -13.76 -0.40 15.03
C ARG A 58 -13.56 -0.35 16.55
N PRO A 59 -12.35 0.00 17.04
CA PRO A 59 -12.13 0.20 18.46
C PRO A 59 -12.93 1.41 18.95
N ASP A 60 -13.73 1.26 20.00
CA ASP A 60 -14.53 2.35 20.58
C ASP A 60 -14.07 2.68 22.03
N LEU A 61 -12.79 2.43 22.31
CA LEU A 61 -12.19 2.62 23.63
C LEU A 61 -11.82 4.09 23.90
N LEU A 62 -11.63 4.87 22.85
CA LEU A 62 -11.22 6.28 22.89
C LEU A 62 -12.00 7.06 21.82
N PRO A 63 -12.21 8.37 22.01
CA PRO A 63 -12.77 9.22 20.97
C PRO A 63 -11.97 9.09 19.67
N HIS A 64 -12.66 8.83 18.57
CA HIS A 64 -12.04 8.72 17.27
C HIS A 64 -11.52 10.09 16.84
N LEU A 65 -10.23 10.17 16.51
CA LEU A 65 -9.57 11.40 16.04
C LEU A 65 -9.65 11.57 14.51
N ASP A 66 -10.36 10.67 13.84
CA ASP A 66 -10.56 10.62 12.40
C ASP A 66 -11.83 9.81 12.09
N TRP A 67 -12.56 10.15 11.03
CA TRP A 67 -13.88 9.60 10.75
C TRP A 67 -13.85 8.60 9.60
N GLU A 68 -14.19 7.36 9.90
CA GLU A 68 -14.20 6.26 8.94
C GLU A 68 -15.43 5.37 9.15
N THR A 69 -16.30 5.30 8.14
CA THR A 69 -17.58 4.55 8.20
C THR A 69 -17.46 3.10 7.74
N SER A 70 -16.30 2.73 7.18
CA SER A 70 -16.04 1.37 6.67
C SER A 70 -15.59 0.41 7.79
N ALA A 71 -15.82 -0.90 7.60
CA ALA A 71 -15.36 -1.96 8.52
C ALA A 71 -13.87 -1.87 8.83
N SER A 72 -13.45 -2.34 10.01
CA SER A 72 -12.09 -2.12 10.53
C SER A 72 -11.03 -3.03 9.91
N LEU A 73 -11.36 -4.28 9.57
CA LEU A 73 -10.41 -5.28 9.07
C LEU A 73 -10.54 -5.48 7.55
N PRO A 74 -9.43 -5.51 6.79
CA PRO A 74 -8.09 -5.04 7.13
C PRO A 74 -7.99 -3.51 7.10
N SER A 75 -6.95 -2.94 7.71
CA SER A 75 -6.69 -1.50 7.62
C SER A 75 -6.37 -1.09 6.17
N GLY A 76 -7.18 -0.18 5.60
CA GLY A 76 -7.02 0.28 4.21
C GLY A 76 -5.79 1.17 4.00
N HIS A 77 -5.43 2.01 4.99
CA HIS A 77 -4.19 2.79 4.97
C HIS A 77 -2.96 1.87 4.99
N ALA A 78 -2.95 0.87 5.88
CA ALA A 78 -1.85 -0.10 5.97
C ALA A 78 -1.75 -0.97 4.71
N ALA A 79 -2.85 -1.56 4.25
CA ALA A 79 -2.86 -2.46 3.10
C ALA A 79 -2.53 -1.73 1.79
N ASN A 80 -3.33 -0.73 1.39
CA ASN A 80 -3.11 -0.07 0.10
C ASN A 80 -1.86 0.83 0.13
N GLY A 81 -1.43 1.30 1.31
CA GLY A 81 -0.13 1.95 1.48
C GLY A 81 1.02 0.98 1.20
N MET A 82 1.00 -0.21 1.80
CA MET A 82 1.99 -1.26 1.52
C MET A 82 2.00 -1.62 0.03
N ILE A 83 0.83 -1.83 -0.59
CA ILE A 83 0.70 -2.16 -2.02
C ILE A 83 1.38 -1.10 -2.90
N LEU A 84 1.08 0.17 -2.68
CA LEU A 84 1.63 1.26 -3.48
C LEU A 84 3.14 1.42 -3.27
N TYR A 85 3.58 1.62 -2.02
CA TYR A 85 4.96 2.01 -1.75
C TYR A 85 5.93 0.85 -1.97
N LEU A 86 5.61 -0.37 -1.51
CA LEU A 86 6.43 -1.54 -1.80
C LEU A 86 6.40 -1.88 -3.28
N GLY A 87 5.22 -1.81 -3.91
CA GLY A 87 5.07 -2.05 -5.33
C GLY A 87 5.94 -1.10 -6.18
N LEU A 88 5.92 0.19 -5.90
CA LEU A 88 6.81 1.17 -6.54
C LEU A 88 8.28 0.85 -6.32
N ALA A 89 8.68 0.55 -5.09
CA ALA A 89 10.07 0.18 -4.77
C ALA A 89 10.53 -1.03 -5.58
N LEU A 90 9.69 -2.05 -5.72
CA LEU A 90 9.97 -3.24 -6.50
C LEU A 90 10.03 -2.95 -8.01
N LEU A 91 9.16 -2.08 -8.52
CA LEU A 91 9.14 -1.68 -9.94
C LEU A 91 10.38 -0.88 -10.36
N VAL A 92 11.00 -0.14 -9.43
CA VAL A 92 12.19 0.70 -9.70
C VAL A 92 13.50 0.11 -9.17
N ARG A 93 13.46 -1.06 -8.53
CA ARG A 93 14.60 -1.70 -7.84
C ARG A 93 15.84 -1.83 -8.73
N GLU A 94 15.67 -2.24 -9.99
CA GLU A 94 16.76 -2.40 -10.96
C GLU A 94 17.54 -1.10 -11.22
N ARG A 95 16.88 0.06 -11.07
CA ARG A 95 17.48 1.38 -11.33
C ARG A 95 18.06 2.04 -10.08
N MET A 96 17.52 1.73 -8.90
CA MET A 96 17.80 2.46 -7.65
C MET A 96 18.46 1.60 -6.56
N GLY A 97 18.68 0.30 -6.81
CA GLY A 97 19.24 -0.62 -5.82
C GLY A 97 18.29 -0.90 -4.65
N GLN A 98 18.84 -1.29 -3.50
CA GLN A 98 18.06 -1.65 -2.30
C GLN A 98 17.69 -0.45 -1.41
N GLY A 99 18.32 0.71 -1.61
CA GLY A 99 18.10 1.90 -0.77
C GLY A 99 16.62 2.31 -0.57
N PRO A 100 15.78 2.32 -1.62
CA PRO A 100 14.36 2.69 -1.48
C PRO A 100 13.53 1.75 -0.59
N LEU A 101 13.93 0.49 -0.43
CA LEU A 101 13.15 -0.50 0.33
C LEU A 101 13.09 -0.15 1.82
N ILE A 102 14.19 0.31 2.40
CA ILE A 102 14.26 0.66 3.83
C ILE A 102 13.36 1.86 4.10
N ALA A 103 13.46 2.91 3.28
CA ALA A 103 12.64 4.12 3.42
C ALA A 103 11.14 3.80 3.28
N VAL A 104 10.78 2.93 2.34
CA VAL A 104 9.41 2.47 2.11
C VAL A 104 8.88 1.68 3.30
N LEU A 105 9.67 0.75 3.86
CA LEU A 105 9.26 -0.02 5.03
C LEU A 105 9.00 0.90 6.22
N LEU A 106 9.90 1.87 6.48
CA LEU A 106 9.71 2.84 7.55
C LEU A 106 8.45 3.68 7.35
N LEU A 107 8.22 4.17 6.12
CA LEU A 107 7.03 4.96 5.80
C LEU A 107 5.73 4.16 6.05
N VAL A 108 5.66 2.92 5.54
CA VAL A 108 4.46 2.09 5.67
C VAL A 108 4.21 1.65 7.12
N LEU A 109 5.28 1.41 7.90
CA LEU A 109 5.18 1.16 9.33
C LEU A 109 4.62 2.37 10.07
N LEU A 110 5.15 3.57 9.80
CA LEU A 110 4.66 4.81 10.40
C LEU A 110 3.20 5.10 10.04
N ILE A 111 2.80 4.86 8.79
CA ILE A 111 1.40 4.97 8.35
C ILE A 111 0.51 4.03 9.15
N GLY A 112 0.87 2.75 9.27
CA GLY A 112 0.04 1.80 10.02
C GLY A 112 -0.01 2.12 11.52
N MET A 113 1.11 2.48 12.14
CA MET A 113 1.16 2.89 13.55
C MET A 113 0.31 4.13 13.82
N SER A 114 0.27 5.10 12.90
CA SER A 114 -0.59 6.28 13.04
C SER A 114 -2.07 5.93 13.17
N ARG A 115 -2.52 4.80 12.61
CA ARG A 115 -3.91 4.35 12.66
C ARG A 115 -4.29 3.69 13.98
N VAL A 116 -3.34 3.04 14.62
CA VAL A 116 -3.49 2.61 16.01
C VAL A 116 -3.49 3.82 16.94
N ALA A 117 -2.57 4.77 16.73
CA ALA A 117 -2.47 5.98 17.55
C ALA A 117 -3.72 6.87 17.50
N LEU A 118 -4.41 6.90 16.37
CA LEU A 118 -5.67 7.64 16.19
C LEU A 118 -6.91 6.86 16.63
N ALA A 119 -6.72 5.69 17.27
CA ALA A 119 -7.75 4.80 17.80
C ALA A 119 -8.76 4.27 16.76
N VAL A 120 -8.49 4.43 15.46
CA VAL A 120 -9.44 4.04 14.39
C VAL A 120 -9.30 2.57 13.95
N HIS A 121 -8.22 1.89 14.35
CA HIS A 121 -7.91 0.51 13.97
C HIS A 121 -7.28 -0.28 15.12
N TRP A 122 -7.60 -1.57 15.20
CA TRP A 122 -6.89 -2.49 16.08
C TRP A 122 -5.46 -2.75 15.53
N PRO A 123 -4.46 -3.04 16.39
CA PRO A 123 -3.14 -3.47 15.93
C PRO A 123 -3.20 -4.66 14.97
N SER A 124 -4.14 -5.59 15.18
CA SER A 124 -4.37 -6.73 14.28
C SER A 124 -4.89 -6.32 12.90
N ASP A 125 -5.66 -5.24 12.78
CA ASP A 125 -6.13 -4.74 11.48
C ASP A 125 -4.97 -4.21 10.63
N VAL A 126 -4.02 -3.56 11.31
CA VAL A 126 -2.81 -3.00 10.70
C VAL A 126 -1.86 -4.11 10.27
N LEU A 127 -1.61 -5.09 11.14
CA LEU A 127 -0.80 -6.27 10.82
C LEU A 127 -1.37 -7.03 9.62
N ALA A 128 -2.69 -7.32 9.64
CA ALA A 128 -3.37 -7.97 8.52
C ALA A 128 -3.24 -7.14 7.23
N GLY A 129 -3.38 -5.82 7.32
CA GLY A 129 -3.19 -4.92 6.19
C GLY A 129 -1.79 -4.98 5.60
N TRP A 130 -0.74 -4.90 6.43
CA TRP A 130 0.65 -5.01 5.95
C TRP A 130 0.93 -6.36 5.30
N CYS A 131 0.52 -7.47 5.92
CA CYS A 131 0.71 -8.81 5.35
C CYS A 131 0.00 -8.97 4.01
N LEU A 132 -1.26 -8.55 3.93
CA LEU A 132 -2.05 -8.59 2.70
C LEU A 132 -1.39 -7.76 1.60
N GLY A 133 -1.02 -6.51 1.93
CA GLY A 133 -0.45 -5.60 0.95
C GLY A 133 0.93 -6.03 0.46
N ALA A 134 1.77 -6.58 1.34
CA ALA A 134 3.08 -7.10 0.98
C ALA A 134 2.96 -8.32 0.07
N GLY A 135 2.09 -9.29 0.43
CA GLY A 135 1.81 -10.46 -0.40
C GLY A 135 1.29 -10.08 -1.79
N TRP A 136 0.37 -9.10 -1.84
CA TRP A 136 -0.21 -8.62 -3.12
C TRP A 136 0.83 -7.94 -4.01
N ALA A 137 1.66 -7.06 -3.43
CA ALA A 137 2.72 -6.37 -4.17
C ALA A 137 3.78 -7.35 -4.71
N LEU A 138 4.15 -8.34 -3.89
CA LEU A 138 5.07 -9.40 -4.32
C LEU A 138 4.47 -10.20 -5.47
N LEU A 139 3.23 -10.67 -5.34
CA LEU A 139 2.52 -11.45 -6.37
C LEU A 139 2.53 -10.74 -7.74
N TRP A 140 2.19 -9.45 -7.77
CA TRP A 140 2.17 -8.66 -9.00
C TRP A 140 3.55 -8.41 -9.60
N THR A 141 4.61 -8.41 -8.78
CA THR A 141 5.98 -8.12 -9.22
C THR A 141 6.81 -9.38 -9.45
N LEU A 142 6.33 -10.57 -9.10
CA LEU A 142 6.97 -11.86 -9.41
C LEU A 142 7.42 -11.99 -10.88
N PRO A 143 6.61 -11.59 -11.89
CA PRO A 143 7.04 -11.70 -13.28
C PRO A 143 8.23 -10.83 -13.64
N LEU A 144 8.56 -9.80 -12.85
CA LEU A 144 9.76 -9.00 -13.05
C LEU A 144 10.99 -9.67 -12.43
N GLN A 145 10.82 -10.32 -11.28
CA GLN A 145 11.90 -11.01 -10.56
C GLN A 145 12.41 -12.25 -11.32
N GLN A 146 11.53 -12.96 -12.02
CA GLN A 146 11.90 -14.14 -12.82
C GLN A 146 12.73 -13.80 -14.07
N ASN A 147 12.64 -12.55 -14.55
CA ASN A 147 13.41 -12.10 -15.72
C ASN A 147 14.80 -11.56 -15.35
N ALA A 148 15.11 -11.43 -14.06
CA ALA A 148 16.38 -10.93 -13.54
C ALA A 148 17.36 -12.07 -13.19
N GLY A 149 17.40 -13.13 -14.00
CA GLY A 149 18.26 -14.31 -13.78
C GLY A 149 19.77 -13.97 -13.76
N PRO A 150 20.62 -14.91 -13.29
CA PRO A 150 22.01 -14.63 -12.85
C PRO A 150 23.02 -14.14 -13.91
N GLU A 151 22.61 -13.94 -15.16
CA GLU A 151 23.50 -13.70 -16.29
C GLU A 151 23.14 -12.42 -17.09
N ALA A 152 22.96 -11.29 -16.39
CA ALA A 152 22.89 -9.97 -17.01
C ALA A 152 24.09 -9.11 -16.61
#